data_AF-A0AAD6DGR8-F1
#
_entry.id   AF-A0AAD6DGR8-F1
#
_cell.length_a   1.000
_cell.length_b   1.000
_cell.length_c   1.000
_cell.angle_alpha   90.00
_cell.angle_beta   90.00
_cell.angle_gamma   90.00
#
_symmetry.space_group_name_H-M   'P 1'
#
loop_
_entity.id
_entity.type
_entity.pdbx_description
1 polymer ?
#
loop_
_entity_poly.entity_id
_entity_poly.type
_entity_poly.pdbx_seq_one_letter_code
_entity_poly.pdbx_strand_id
1 'polypeptide(L)'
;MSPAYHGLLGHSILILGLFLFLLPGYAYEKLSDESLKSLPRASEDFDIHTGSLLSPILRTRVPGTEGHEAVLEHFANFFRTTLPNLQGKEVPFVNFIASRDPPGAPAGDVGRLTLVAHYDSKLTPTGFIGAIDSAAPCAILMHAMRTIDKALDEKWAAMYPHGVDASLEEVHGIQVIFLDGEEAFDHWTDTDSLYGARSLASNWSSEFYPAMSAYRTPLSSIELFVLLDLLGSKTPHIQSYYQTTHWAYQDLAAAEKRLRSLGQLKSTSKESWFPDSKKDSHDVIPLGGISDDHLPFLARGVEILHVIDFAPFKGFPPVWHTLDDDAEHLDMATVEDWGLVVSAFAAEWMELEGYLKFDKHTQSRRDEELEMEASYLNKKSEL
;
A
#
# COMPACT_ATOMS: atom_id res chain seq x y z
N MET A 1 52.35 51.25 -45.18
CA MET A 1 51.57 51.59 -43.97
C MET A 1 51.19 50.29 -43.28
N SER A 2 51.26 50.24 -41.96
CA SER A 2 50.82 49.09 -41.12
C SER A 2 49.27 49.05 -41.04
N PRO A 3 48.61 48.09 -40.38
CA PRO A 3 48.99 46.75 -39.87
C PRO A 3 48.09 45.66 -40.51
N ALA A 4 47.92 44.40 -40.07
CA ALA A 4 48.70 43.34 -39.41
C ALA A 4 47.70 42.20 -39.09
N TYR A 5 48.20 40.99 -38.84
CA TYR A 5 47.43 39.79 -38.52
C TYR A 5 46.63 39.88 -37.19
N HIS A 6 45.35 39.51 -37.25
CA HIS A 6 44.54 38.92 -36.16
C HIS A 6 43.68 37.81 -36.80
N GLY A 7 43.42 36.64 -36.21
CA GLY A 7 43.87 36.09 -34.93
C GLY A 7 42.97 34.90 -34.56
N LEU A 8 43.41 33.65 -34.76
CA LEU A 8 42.73 32.50 -34.18
C LEU A 8 43.03 32.45 -32.67
N LEU A 9 42.02 32.70 -31.83
CA LEU A 9 41.88 32.14 -30.48
C LEU A 9 40.51 32.54 -29.90
N GLY A 10 39.85 31.67 -29.13
CA GLY A 10 38.67 32.05 -28.31
C GLY A 10 37.35 31.33 -28.57
N HIS A 11 37.36 30.00 -28.75
CA HIS A 11 36.15 29.16 -28.55
C HIS A 11 36.38 28.20 -27.36
N SER A 12 36.59 28.79 -26.18
CA SER A 12 36.70 28.07 -24.90
C SER A 12 36.23 29.03 -23.80
N ILE A 13 35.55 28.49 -22.78
CA ILE A 13 34.83 29.24 -21.72
C ILE A 13 33.54 29.88 -22.30
N LEU A 14 32.40 29.19 -22.36
CA LEU A 14 31.46 29.16 -21.23
C LEU A 14 30.43 27.99 -21.29
N ILE A 15 30.90 26.76 -21.52
CA ILE A 15 30.13 25.54 -21.20
C ILE A 15 30.48 25.12 -19.77
N LEU A 16 30.00 25.91 -18.79
CA LEU A 16 30.19 25.65 -17.36
C LEU A 16 29.08 26.30 -16.52
N GLY A 17 27.84 25.91 -16.79
CA GLY A 17 26.66 26.47 -16.11
C GLY A 17 25.36 25.69 -16.37
N LEU A 18 25.46 24.40 -16.68
CA LEU A 18 24.31 23.55 -17.06
C LEU A 18 24.54 22.07 -16.70
N PHE A 19 25.12 21.84 -15.52
CA PHE A 19 25.42 20.51 -14.95
C PHE A 19 25.26 20.47 -13.42
N LEU A 20 24.40 21.33 -12.88
CA LEU A 20 23.92 21.32 -11.50
C LEU A 20 22.40 21.41 -11.56
N PHE A 21 21.70 20.66 -10.70
CA PHE A 21 20.24 20.48 -10.69
C PHE A 21 19.65 19.58 -11.79
N LEU A 22 20.32 18.46 -12.07
CA LEU A 22 19.63 17.18 -12.24
C LEU A 22 19.89 16.36 -10.97
N LEU A 23 19.19 16.73 -9.89
CA LEU A 23 18.97 15.79 -8.79
C LEU A 23 17.85 14.86 -9.27
N PRO A 24 18.02 13.52 -9.24
CA PRO A 24 16.88 12.64 -9.44
C PRO A 24 15.89 12.89 -8.29
N GLY A 25 14.67 13.27 -8.63
CA GLY A 25 13.56 13.14 -7.70
C GLY A 25 13.37 11.65 -7.43
N TYR A 26 13.63 11.24 -6.19
CA TYR A 26 13.19 9.93 -5.73
C TYR A 26 11.75 10.12 -5.27
N ALA A 27 10.80 9.37 -5.83
CA ALA A 27 9.37 9.42 -5.47
C ALA A 27 9.08 8.81 -4.07
N TYR A 28 10.00 9.02 -3.13
CA TYR A 28 10.05 8.40 -1.82
C TYR A 28 11.06 9.17 -0.94
N GLU A 29 10.56 9.88 0.06
CA GLU A 29 11.35 10.61 1.06
C GLU A 29 11.19 9.97 2.44
N LYS A 30 12.30 9.67 3.12
CA LYS A 30 12.28 9.03 4.44
C LYS A 30 11.78 9.98 5.52
N LEU A 31 10.72 9.58 6.22
CA LEU A 31 10.17 10.29 7.37
C LEU A 31 11.22 10.39 8.48
N SER A 32 11.13 11.38 9.36
CA SER A 32 11.97 11.46 10.56
C SER A 32 11.60 10.38 11.59
N ASP A 33 12.51 10.08 12.51
CA ASP A 33 12.23 9.17 13.63
C ASP A 33 11.17 9.75 14.58
N GLU A 34 10.94 11.07 14.55
CA GLU A 34 9.85 11.77 15.23
C GLU A 34 8.50 11.55 14.54
N SER A 35 8.44 11.70 13.21
CA SER A 35 7.24 11.43 12.41
C SER A 35 6.84 9.95 12.41
N LEU A 36 7.79 9.02 12.36
CA LEU A 36 7.49 7.58 12.48
C LEU A 36 6.85 7.21 13.84
N LYS A 37 7.11 7.99 14.90
CA LYS A 37 6.47 7.81 16.21
C LYS A 37 5.09 8.46 16.32
N SER A 38 4.67 9.29 15.35
CA SER A 38 3.35 9.96 15.37
C SER A 38 2.25 9.19 14.63
N LEU A 39 2.61 8.14 13.88
CA LEU A 39 1.66 7.25 13.22
C LEU A 39 0.80 6.49 14.27
N PRO A 40 -0.55 6.48 14.14
CA PRO A 40 -1.44 5.89 15.13
C PRO A 40 -1.41 4.35 15.11
N ARG A 41 -1.60 3.73 16.27
CA ARG A 41 -1.83 2.27 16.37
C ARG A 41 -3.23 1.89 15.94
N ALA A 42 -3.34 0.78 15.20
CA ALA A 42 -4.59 0.22 14.67
C ALA A 42 -5.40 -0.66 15.64
N SER A 43 -4.98 -0.79 16.90
CA SER A 43 -5.49 -1.82 17.83
C SER A 43 -7.02 -1.87 18.00
N GLU A 44 -7.70 -0.72 18.05
CA GLU A 44 -9.17 -0.66 18.12
C GLU A 44 -9.85 -0.89 16.76
N ASP A 45 -9.19 -0.59 15.65
CA ASP A 45 -9.75 -0.79 14.31
C ASP A 45 -9.66 -2.25 13.86
N PHE A 46 -8.63 -2.95 14.33
CA PHE A 46 -8.33 -4.34 14.01
C PHE A 46 -8.81 -5.33 15.08
N ASP A 47 -9.55 -4.90 16.09
CA ASP A 47 -10.17 -5.85 17.03
C ASP A 47 -11.13 -6.79 16.27
N ILE A 48 -10.94 -8.10 16.44
CA ILE A 48 -11.60 -9.13 15.63
C ILE A 48 -13.11 -9.24 15.90
N HIS A 49 -13.60 -8.74 17.03
CA HIS A 49 -15.01 -8.84 17.43
C HIS A 49 -15.76 -7.50 17.33
N THR A 50 -15.06 -6.38 17.49
CA THR A 50 -15.65 -5.04 17.67
C THR A 50 -15.00 -3.97 16.80
N GLY A 51 -13.86 -4.28 16.16
CA GLY A 51 -13.04 -3.30 15.47
C GLY A 51 -13.68 -2.75 14.20
N SER A 52 -13.56 -1.44 14.01
CA SER A 52 -14.33 -0.71 12.98
C SER A 52 -13.96 -1.06 11.53
N LEU A 53 -12.80 -1.69 11.31
CA LEU A 53 -12.29 -2.07 9.99
C LEU A 53 -12.28 -3.59 9.78
N LEU A 54 -11.75 -4.36 10.74
CA LEU A 54 -11.52 -5.80 10.53
C LEU A 54 -12.77 -6.65 10.81
N SER A 55 -13.50 -6.39 11.90
CA SER A 55 -14.66 -7.22 12.28
C SER A 55 -15.76 -7.31 11.19
N PRO A 56 -16.13 -6.22 10.48
CA PRO A 56 -17.15 -6.28 9.41
C PRO A 56 -16.79 -7.16 8.21
N ILE A 57 -15.48 -7.40 7.96
CA ILE A 57 -14.99 -8.14 6.79
C ILE A 57 -14.57 -9.59 7.10
N LEU A 58 -14.46 -9.95 8.39
CA LEU A 58 -14.22 -11.31 8.88
C LEU A 58 -15.47 -12.21 8.72
N ARG A 59 -15.88 -12.40 7.46
CA ARG A 59 -17.01 -13.24 7.05
C ARG A 59 -16.78 -13.79 5.65
N THR A 60 -17.41 -14.93 5.36
CA THR A 60 -17.47 -15.47 3.99
C THR A 60 -18.10 -14.45 3.04
N ARG A 61 -17.37 -14.14 1.96
CA ARG A 61 -17.64 -13.02 1.04
C ARG A 61 -17.37 -13.43 -0.42
N VAL A 62 -17.80 -14.65 -0.76
CA VAL A 62 -17.76 -15.22 -2.12
C VAL A 62 -18.48 -14.28 -3.11
N PRO A 63 -17.92 -14.00 -4.31
CA PRO A 63 -18.49 -13.04 -5.26
C PRO A 63 -19.98 -13.27 -5.56
N GLY A 64 -20.79 -12.21 -5.42
CA GLY A 64 -22.24 -12.25 -5.67
C GLY A 64 -23.09 -12.84 -4.53
N THR A 65 -22.54 -12.99 -3.32
CA THR A 65 -23.30 -13.38 -2.11
C THR A 65 -23.66 -12.17 -1.23
N GLU A 66 -24.59 -12.34 -0.28
CA GLU A 66 -24.95 -11.30 0.70
C GLU A 66 -23.76 -10.85 1.57
N GLY A 67 -22.84 -11.77 1.89
CA GLY A 67 -21.60 -11.45 2.61
C GLY A 67 -20.67 -10.54 1.80
N HIS A 68 -20.59 -10.77 0.49
CA HIS A 68 -19.82 -9.96 -0.46
C HIS A 68 -20.43 -8.56 -0.64
N GLU A 69 -21.75 -8.46 -0.84
CA GLU A 69 -22.44 -7.16 -0.93
C GLU A 69 -22.30 -6.34 0.37
N ALA A 70 -22.37 -6.98 1.53
CA ALA A 70 -22.17 -6.31 2.82
C ALA A 70 -20.74 -5.81 3.03
N VAL A 71 -19.72 -6.52 2.54
CA VAL A 71 -18.32 -6.06 2.57
C VAL A 71 -18.10 -4.90 1.60
N LEU A 72 -18.66 -4.97 0.39
CA LEU A 72 -18.68 -3.86 -0.57
C LEU A 72 -19.37 -2.61 0.00
N GLU A 73 -20.51 -2.75 0.68
CA GLU A 73 -21.18 -1.63 1.34
C GLU A 73 -20.34 -1.09 2.52
N HIS A 74 -19.67 -1.95 3.28
CA HIS A 74 -18.76 -1.51 4.34
C HIS A 74 -17.60 -0.66 3.77
N PHE A 75 -16.95 -1.11 2.71
CA PHE A 75 -15.90 -0.33 2.02
C PHE A 75 -16.45 0.97 1.45
N ALA A 76 -17.54 0.92 0.68
CA ALA A 76 -18.15 2.10 0.09
C ALA A 76 -18.55 3.14 1.15
N ASN A 77 -19.02 2.71 2.32
CA ASN A 77 -19.29 3.60 3.43
C ASN A 77 -18.02 4.15 4.08
N PHE A 78 -17.06 3.32 4.48
CA PHE A 78 -15.79 3.76 5.07
C PHE A 78 -15.10 4.79 4.18
N PHE A 79 -14.89 4.45 2.91
CA PHE A 79 -14.22 5.31 1.96
C PHE A 79 -15.04 6.55 1.61
N ARG A 80 -16.38 6.50 1.54
CA ARG A 80 -17.19 7.73 1.42
C ARG A 80 -17.10 8.65 2.65
N THR A 81 -16.89 8.10 3.85
CA THR A 81 -16.74 8.90 5.08
C THR A 81 -15.33 9.43 5.32
N THR A 82 -14.30 8.67 4.92
CA THR A 82 -12.88 8.99 5.16
C THR A 82 -12.20 9.60 3.93
N LEU A 83 -12.67 9.31 2.71
CA LEU A 83 -12.18 9.85 1.42
C LEU A 83 -13.37 10.34 0.55
N PRO A 84 -14.06 11.45 0.88
CA PRO A 84 -15.45 11.73 0.47
C PRO A 84 -15.77 12.05 -1.02
N ASN A 85 -14.92 11.69 -2.00
CA ASN A 85 -15.08 12.04 -3.43
C ASN A 85 -15.19 10.82 -4.38
N LEU A 86 -15.93 9.77 -3.99
CA LEU A 86 -15.95 8.47 -4.70
C LEU A 86 -17.30 8.16 -5.39
N GLN A 87 -17.26 7.40 -6.48
CA GLN A 87 -18.43 6.95 -7.28
C GLN A 87 -18.26 5.50 -7.77
N GLY A 88 -19.33 4.70 -7.85
CA GLY A 88 -19.27 3.37 -8.49
C GLY A 88 -20.55 2.51 -8.42
N LYS A 89 -20.68 1.60 -9.41
CA LYS A 89 -21.44 0.31 -9.52
C LYS A 89 -21.34 -0.18 -10.99
N GLU A 90 -21.59 -1.43 -11.41
CA GLU A 90 -22.21 -2.62 -10.78
C GLU A 90 -21.58 -3.95 -11.32
N VAL A 91 -22.18 -5.11 -11.03
CA VAL A 91 -21.61 -6.48 -11.06
C VAL A 91 -21.87 -7.27 -12.40
N PRO A 92 -21.20 -8.41 -12.71
CA PRO A 92 -20.49 -9.40 -11.85
C PRO A 92 -18.96 -9.26 -11.83
N PHE A 93 -18.36 -9.52 -10.66
CA PHE A 93 -17.05 -9.03 -10.21
C PHE A 93 -16.96 -7.49 -10.19
N VAL A 94 -16.82 -6.90 -9.00
CA VAL A 94 -16.67 -5.46 -8.79
C VAL A 94 -15.37 -5.20 -8.05
N ASN A 95 -14.35 -4.80 -8.80
CA ASN A 95 -13.17 -4.20 -8.20
C ASN A 95 -13.58 -2.86 -7.56
N PHE A 96 -13.25 -2.67 -6.28
CA PHE A 96 -13.36 -1.39 -5.62
C PHE A 96 -12.10 -0.57 -5.88
N ILE A 97 -12.23 0.65 -6.38
CA ILE A 97 -11.10 1.55 -6.65
C ILE A 97 -11.38 2.88 -5.94
N ALA A 98 -10.49 3.28 -5.05
CA ALA A 98 -10.46 4.62 -4.47
C ALA A 98 -9.18 5.33 -4.89
N SER A 99 -9.24 6.64 -5.13
CA SER A 99 -8.06 7.45 -5.44
C SER A 99 -8.19 8.80 -4.76
N ARG A 100 -7.06 9.32 -4.26
CA ARG A 100 -6.94 10.64 -3.65
C ARG A 100 -5.79 11.36 -4.32
N ASP A 101 -6.15 12.42 -5.05
CA ASP A 101 -5.24 13.25 -5.83
C ASP A 101 -5.21 14.67 -5.25
N PRO A 102 -4.15 15.46 -5.51
CA PRO A 102 -4.08 16.86 -5.09
C PRO A 102 -5.28 17.68 -5.61
N PRO A 103 -5.93 18.53 -4.78
CA PRO A 103 -7.15 19.23 -5.17
C PRO A 103 -6.99 20.10 -6.42
N GLY A 104 -7.77 19.77 -7.45
CA GLY A 104 -7.76 20.47 -8.73
C GLY A 104 -6.76 19.93 -9.77
N ALA A 105 -6.00 18.88 -9.45
CA ALA A 105 -5.18 18.19 -10.44
C ALA A 105 -6.05 17.58 -11.57
N PRO A 106 -5.67 17.72 -12.85
CA PRO A 106 -6.44 17.15 -13.97
C PRO A 106 -6.39 15.62 -14.02
N ALA A 107 -7.47 15.01 -14.50
CA ALA A 107 -7.50 13.58 -14.77
C ALA A 107 -6.49 13.21 -15.87
N GLY A 108 -5.57 12.31 -15.53
CA GLY A 108 -4.47 11.89 -16.40
C GLY A 108 -3.14 12.59 -16.17
N ASP A 109 -3.07 13.57 -15.26
CA ASP A 109 -1.84 14.29 -14.92
C ASP A 109 -1.24 13.89 -13.57
N VAL A 110 -1.84 12.88 -12.91
CA VAL A 110 -1.46 12.43 -11.56
C VAL A 110 -0.92 11.01 -11.61
N GLY A 111 0.33 10.84 -11.19
CA GLY A 111 0.96 9.54 -10.94
C GLY A 111 0.55 9.03 -9.57
N ARG A 112 0.36 7.71 -9.42
CA ARG A 112 -0.17 7.14 -8.19
C ARG A 112 0.63 5.94 -7.70
N LEU A 113 1.04 6.02 -6.43
CA LEU A 113 1.26 4.82 -5.63
C LEU A 113 -0.06 4.07 -5.54
N THR A 114 -0.07 2.81 -5.97
CA THR A 114 -1.28 2.00 -6.06
C THR A 114 -1.14 0.82 -5.10
N LEU A 115 -1.80 0.91 -3.95
CA LEU A 115 -1.81 -0.15 -2.94
C LEU A 115 -2.97 -1.10 -3.22
N VAL A 116 -2.71 -2.41 -3.22
CA VAL A 116 -3.67 -3.41 -3.70
C VAL A 116 -3.74 -4.60 -2.77
N ALA A 117 -4.94 -5.14 -2.62
CA ALA A 117 -5.22 -6.48 -2.11
C ALA A 117 -6.46 -7.01 -2.85
N HIS A 118 -6.74 -8.30 -2.79
CA HIS A 118 -8.07 -8.81 -3.16
C HIS A 118 -8.99 -8.82 -1.92
N TYR A 119 -10.31 -8.71 -2.13
CA TYR A 119 -11.28 -8.72 -1.03
C TYR A 119 -12.31 -9.84 -1.11
N ASP A 120 -12.31 -10.66 -2.15
CA ASP A 120 -13.11 -11.86 -2.15
C ASP A 120 -12.59 -12.89 -1.12
N SER A 121 -13.23 -14.05 -1.07
CA SER A 121 -12.81 -15.19 -0.26
C SER A 121 -13.10 -16.46 -1.04
N LYS A 122 -12.16 -17.40 -1.06
CA LYS A 122 -12.29 -18.68 -1.77
C LYS A 122 -13.63 -19.39 -1.52
N LEU A 123 -14.20 -19.95 -2.58
CA LEU A 123 -15.48 -20.69 -2.52
C LEU A 123 -15.40 -21.97 -1.67
N THR A 124 -14.25 -22.64 -1.66
CA THR A 124 -14.03 -23.91 -0.95
C THR A 124 -12.72 -23.87 -0.16
N PRO A 125 -12.67 -24.32 1.11
CA PRO A 125 -13.71 -25.04 1.84
C PRO A 125 -14.93 -24.17 2.20
N THR A 126 -16.12 -24.77 2.28
CA THR A 126 -17.34 -24.03 2.61
C THR A 126 -17.26 -23.45 4.02
N GLY A 127 -17.43 -22.14 4.14
CA GLY A 127 -17.24 -21.41 5.41
C GLY A 127 -15.83 -20.83 5.58
N PHE A 128 -14.95 -20.96 4.59
CA PHE A 128 -13.70 -20.21 4.52
C PHE A 128 -13.97 -18.70 4.68
N ILE A 129 -13.10 -18.04 5.45
CA ILE A 129 -13.12 -16.59 5.64
C ILE A 129 -11.94 -15.96 4.91
N GLY A 130 -10.76 -16.57 4.96
CA GLY A 130 -9.55 -15.96 4.39
C GLY A 130 -9.19 -14.72 5.20
N ALA A 131 -8.70 -14.94 6.41
CA ALA A 131 -8.34 -13.89 7.35
C ALA A 131 -6.99 -13.27 6.98
N ILE A 132 -5.99 -14.07 6.60
CA ILE A 132 -4.79 -13.58 5.92
C ILE A 132 -5.00 -13.34 4.42
N ASP A 133 -6.08 -13.91 3.86
CA ASP A 133 -6.34 -14.17 2.44
C ASP A 133 -7.69 -13.56 1.97
N SER A 134 -7.82 -12.24 1.77
CA SER A 134 -6.91 -11.15 2.11
C SER A 134 -7.60 -10.11 3.02
N ALA A 135 -8.37 -10.56 4.02
CA ALA A 135 -9.07 -9.65 4.94
C ALA A 135 -8.13 -8.75 5.75
N ALA A 136 -7.05 -9.30 6.32
CA ALA A 136 -6.03 -8.52 7.03
C ALA A 136 -5.28 -7.55 6.10
N PRO A 137 -4.79 -7.94 4.90
CA PRO A 137 -4.33 -7.01 3.86
C PRO A 137 -5.31 -5.86 3.58
N CYS A 138 -6.61 -6.16 3.40
CA CYS A 138 -7.63 -5.13 3.20
C CYS A 138 -7.66 -4.10 4.35
N ALA A 139 -7.71 -4.58 5.60
CA ALA A 139 -7.71 -3.74 6.80
C ALA A 139 -6.40 -2.92 6.94
N ILE A 140 -5.25 -3.51 6.63
CA ILE A 140 -3.94 -2.85 6.60
C ILE A 140 -3.95 -1.64 5.64
N LEU A 141 -4.48 -1.80 4.43
CA LEU A 141 -4.59 -0.72 3.46
C LEU A 141 -5.57 0.37 3.89
N MET A 142 -6.73 0.00 4.45
CA MET A 142 -7.71 0.95 5.00
C MET A 142 -7.12 1.78 6.14
N HIS A 143 -6.34 1.16 7.03
CA HIS A 143 -5.63 1.85 8.11
C HIS A 143 -4.55 2.79 7.58
N ALA A 144 -3.75 2.36 6.60
CA ALA A 144 -2.73 3.20 5.98
C ALA A 144 -3.34 4.49 5.39
N MET A 145 -4.47 4.39 4.67
CA MET A 145 -5.14 5.58 4.11
C MET A 145 -5.68 6.50 5.20
N ARG A 146 -6.33 5.93 6.24
CA ARG A 146 -6.83 6.69 7.40
C ARG A 146 -5.70 7.43 8.13
N THR A 147 -4.52 6.82 8.22
CA THR A 147 -3.34 7.38 8.90
C THR A 147 -2.78 8.60 8.17
N ILE A 148 -2.71 8.58 6.84
CA ILE A 148 -2.06 9.65 6.05
C ILE A 148 -3.02 10.74 5.56
N ASP A 149 -4.33 10.48 5.53
CA ASP A 149 -5.43 11.36 5.08
C ASP A 149 -5.21 12.85 5.43
N LYS A 150 -5.13 13.17 6.71
CA LYS A 150 -4.97 14.56 7.19
C LYS A 150 -3.63 15.19 6.79
N ALA A 151 -2.56 14.41 6.72
CA ALA A 151 -1.25 14.92 6.34
C ALA A 151 -1.18 15.26 4.84
N LEU A 152 -1.89 14.50 3.99
CA LEU A 152 -2.08 14.83 2.56
C LEU A 152 -2.79 16.17 2.39
N ASP A 153 -3.90 16.40 3.11
CA ASP A 153 -4.62 17.69 3.08
C ASP A 153 -3.71 18.86 3.48
N GLU A 154 -2.94 18.70 4.56
CA GLU A 154 -2.04 19.75 5.04
C GLU A 154 -0.87 20.00 4.08
N LYS A 155 -0.29 18.96 3.46
CA LYS A 155 0.74 19.09 2.42
C LYS A 155 0.21 19.82 1.20
N TRP A 156 -0.91 19.38 0.64
CA TRP A 156 -1.45 19.96 -0.60
C TRP A 156 -2.00 21.37 -0.40
N ALA A 157 -2.56 21.70 0.77
CA ALA A 157 -2.94 23.07 1.11
C ALA A 157 -1.72 24.02 1.21
N ALA A 158 -0.55 23.49 1.61
CA ALA A 158 0.70 24.25 1.69
C ALA A 158 1.40 24.40 0.32
N MET A 159 1.43 23.33 -0.48
CA MET A 159 2.07 23.32 -1.81
C MET A 159 1.24 24.03 -2.88
N TYR A 160 -0.08 23.86 -2.86
CA TYR A 160 -0.99 24.32 -3.92
C TYR A 160 -2.04 25.33 -3.40
N PRO A 161 -1.65 26.42 -2.70
CA PRO A 161 -2.59 27.37 -2.08
C PRO A 161 -3.47 28.13 -3.10
N HIS A 162 -3.15 28.02 -4.39
CA HIS A 162 -3.87 28.64 -5.50
C HIS A 162 -4.30 27.60 -6.58
N GLY A 163 -4.27 26.31 -6.24
CA GLY A 163 -4.51 25.19 -7.18
C GLY A 163 -3.21 24.62 -7.76
N VAL A 164 -3.32 23.44 -8.37
CA VAL A 164 -2.21 22.69 -8.99
C VAL A 164 -1.91 23.25 -10.38
N ASP A 165 -0.66 23.63 -10.63
CA ASP A 165 -0.15 23.89 -11.98
C ASP A 165 0.66 22.67 -12.47
N ALA A 166 -0.07 21.69 -13.01
CA ALA A 166 0.50 20.44 -13.53
C ALA A 166 1.39 20.64 -14.78
N SER A 167 1.62 21.87 -15.23
CA SER A 167 2.55 22.17 -16.34
C SER A 167 4.01 22.36 -15.89
N LEU A 168 4.28 22.38 -14.57
CA LEU A 168 5.58 22.71 -14.01
C LEU A 168 6.23 21.63 -13.13
N GLU A 169 5.44 20.75 -12.50
CA GLU A 169 5.92 19.72 -11.56
C GLU A 169 5.16 18.39 -11.76
N GLU A 170 5.80 17.26 -11.45
CA GLU A 170 5.13 15.95 -11.39
C GLU A 170 4.18 15.92 -10.19
N VAL A 171 2.96 15.43 -10.41
CA VAL A 171 1.87 15.49 -9.42
C VAL A 171 1.58 14.08 -8.93
N HIS A 172 1.85 13.80 -7.66
CA HIS A 172 1.64 12.48 -7.07
C HIS A 172 0.36 12.42 -6.24
N GLY A 173 -0.38 11.32 -6.40
CA GLY A 173 -1.55 10.94 -5.62
C GLY A 173 -1.41 9.52 -5.09
N ILE A 174 -2.46 9.03 -4.42
CA ILE A 174 -2.50 7.64 -3.93
C ILE A 174 -3.79 6.95 -4.34
N GLN A 175 -3.67 5.67 -4.69
CA GLN A 175 -4.76 4.81 -5.11
C GLN A 175 -4.80 3.56 -4.23
N VAL A 176 -6.01 3.11 -3.90
CA VAL A 176 -6.26 1.79 -3.31
C VAL A 176 -7.19 1.03 -4.22
N ILE A 177 -6.82 -0.22 -4.53
CA ILE A 177 -7.68 -1.15 -5.27
C ILE A 177 -7.94 -2.37 -4.38
N PHE A 178 -9.21 -2.71 -4.20
CA PHE A 178 -9.60 -4.04 -3.75
C PHE A 178 -10.16 -4.81 -4.93
N LEU A 179 -9.44 -5.85 -5.34
CA LEU A 179 -9.77 -6.67 -6.48
C LEU A 179 -10.78 -7.77 -6.10
N ASP A 180 -11.64 -8.14 -7.04
CA ASP A 180 -12.72 -9.11 -6.85
C ASP A 180 -12.53 -10.34 -7.73
N GLY A 181 -12.69 -11.53 -7.17
CA GLY A 181 -12.41 -12.77 -7.87
C GLY A 181 -10.93 -12.90 -8.24
N GLU A 182 -10.04 -12.65 -7.30
CA GLU A 182 -8.68 -13.21 -7.38
C GLU A 182 -8.79 -14.74 -7.52
N GLU A 183 -9.69 -15.31 -6.73
CA GLU A 183 -9.68 -16.74 -6.49
C GLU A 183 -10.24 -17.61 -7.61
N ALA A 184 -9.67 -18.81 -7.72
CA ALA A 184 -10.19 -19.87 -8.57
C ALA A 184 -11.47 -20.47 -7.98
N PHE A 185 -12.50 -20.65 -8.81
CA PHE A 185 -13.76 -21.31 -8.44
C PHE A 185 -13.64 -22.83 -8.34
N ASP A 186 -12.76 -23.44 -9.15
CA ASP A 186 -12.47 -24.88 -9.11
C ASP A 186 -10.96 -25.13 -9.14
N HIS A 187 -10.27 -24.72 -10.21
CA HIS A 187 -8.86 -25.03 -10.45
C HIS A 187 -8.11 -23.83 -11.01
N TRP A 188 -7.08 -23.38 -10.28
CA TRP A 188 -6.22 -22.28 -10.67
C TRP A 188 -5.66 -22.46 -12.09
N THR A 189 -6.10 -21.60 -13.01
CA THR A 189 -5.67 -21.58 -14.41
C THR A 189 -5.78 -20.14 -14.96
N ASP A 190 -5.10 -19.84 -16.06
CA ASP A 190 -5.16 -18.54 -16.77
C ASP A 190 -6.61 -18.01 -17.06
N THR A 191 -7.60 -18.91 -17.01
CA THR A 191 -9.02 -18.61 -17.20
C THR A 191 -9.86 -18.61 -15.92
N ASP A 192 -9.48 -19.41 -14.91
CA ASP A 192 -10.14 -19.59 -13.60
C ASP A 192 -9.21 -19.13 -12.46
N SER A 193 -8.95 -17.83 -12.46
CA SER A 193 -8.37 -16.99 -11.39
C SER A 193 -8.27 -15.53 -11.88
N LEU A 194 -7.90 -14.58 -11.03
CA LEU A 194 -7.56 -13.20 -11.38
C LEU A 194 -8.63 -12.48 -12.23
N TYR A 195 -9.91 -12.77 -12.00
CA TYR A 195 -11.03 -12.25 -12.78
C TYR A 195 -11.06 -10.71 -12.74
N GLY A 196 -10.99 -10.15 -11.54
CA GLY A 196 -10.93 -8.71 -11.28
C GLY A 196 -9.73 -8.04 -11.95
N ALA A 197 -8.50 -8.51 -11.67
CA ALA A 197 -7.28 -7.95 -12.25
C ALA A 197 -7.22 -8.07 -13.77
N ARG A 198 -7.55 -9.23 -14.36
CA ARG A 198 -7.53 -9.43 -15.81
C ARG A 198 -8.49 -8.47 -16.51
N SER A 199 -9.69 -8.29 -15.95
CA SER A 199 -10.69 -7.35 -16.45
C SER A 199 -10.19 -5.91 -16.35
N LEU A 200 -9.73 -5.50 -15.17
CA LEU A 200 -9.30 -4.12 -14.89
C LEU A 200 -8.07 -3.71 -15.71
N ALA A 201 -7.00 -4.51 -15.67
CA ALA A 201 -5.78 -4.23 -16.42
C ALA A 201 -6.03 -4.20 -17.94
N SER A 202 -6.96 -5.03 -18.44
CA SER A 202 -7.38 -4.96 -19.85
C SER A 202 -8.15 -3.69 -20.15
N ASN A 203 -9.15 -3.33 -19.34
CA ASN A 203 -9.94 -2.12 -19.52
C ASN A 203 -9.05 -0.85 -19.46
N TRP A 204 -8.26 -0.70 -18.40
CA TRP A 204 -7.35 0.42 -18.21
C TRP A 204 -6.21 0.51 -19.24
N SER A 205 -5.84 -0.58 -19.90
CA SER A 205 -4.90 -0.52 -21.05
C SER A 205 -5.51 0.06 -22.33
N SER A 206 -6.84 0.19 -22.38
CA SER A 206 -7.62 0.67 -23.53
C SER A 206 -8.36 1.98 -23.29
N GLU A 207 -8.50 2.40 -22.03
CA GLU A 207 -9.04 3.71 -21.64
C GLU A 207 -7.94 4.76 -21.76
N PHE A 208 -8.19 5.81 -22.57
CA PHE A 208 -7.24 6.89 -22.80
C PHE A 208 -7.65 8.16 -22.06
N TYR A 209 -6.70 8.75 -21.35
CA TYR A 209 -6.80 10.12 -20.87
C TYR A 209 -6.77 11.13 -22.04
N PRO A 210 -7.13 12.41 -21.83
CA PRO A 210 -7.02 13.45 -22.84
C PRO A 210 -5.62 13.50 -23.50
N ALA A 211 -5.56 13.87 -24.78
CA ALA A 211 -4.33 13.77 -25.58
C ALA A 211 -3.16 14.67 -25.13
N MET A 212 -3.40 15.58 -24.19
CA MET A 212 -2.39 16.47 -23.59
C MET A 212 -1.98 16.05 -22.18
N SER A 213 -2.53 14.96 -21.65
CA SER A 213 -2.26 14.49 -20.29
C SER A 213 -0.87 13.88 -20.15
N ALA A 214 -0.29 13.98 -18.94
CA ALA A 214 1.04 13.44 -18.64
C ALA A 214 1.09 11.91 -18.82
N TYR A 215 0.06 11.21 -18.33
CA TYR A 215 -0.11 9.77 -18.49
C TYR A 215 -1.13 9.49 -19.60
N ARG A 216 -0.87 8.44 -20.38
CA ARG A 216 -1.70 8.10 -21.56
C ARG A 216 -2.99 7.38 -21.19
N THR A 217 -2.96 6.59 -20.13
CA THR A 217 -4.01 5.65 -19.68
C THR A 217 -4.00 5.56 -18.15
N PRO A 218 -5.09 5.13 -17.49
CA PRO A 218 -5.08 4.83 -16.05
C PRO A 218 -3.97 3.85 -15.67
N LEU A 219 -3.75 2.81 -16.48
CA LEU A 219 -2.69 1.83 -16.27
C LEU A 219 -1.30 2.48 -16.20
N SER A 220 -0.99 3.40 -17.13
CA SER A 220 0.29 4.12 -17.15
C SER A 220 0.45 5.14 -16.02
N SER A 221 -0.63 5.50 -15.31
CA SER A 221 -0.55 6.38 -14.12
C SER A 221 -0.22 5.63 -12.82
N ILE A 222 -0.07 4.30 -12.88
CA ILE A 222 0.41 3.50 -11.76
C ILE A 222 1.95 3.61 -11.73
N GLU A 223 2.50 4.29 -10.72
CA GLU A 223 3.94 4.46 -10.56
C GLU A 223 4.58 3.25 -9.88
N LEU A 224 3.87 2.67 -8.92
CA LEU A 224 4.20 1.40 -8.29
C LEU A 224 2.91 0.70 -7.85
N PHE A 225 2.77 -0.56 -8.23
CA PHE A 225 1.68 -1.45 -7.81
C PHE A 225 2.17 -2.30 -6.63
N VAL A 226 1.74 -1.95 -5.42
CA VAL A 226 2.12 -2.63 -4.19
C VAL A 226 1.01 -3.60 -3.79
N LEU A 227 1.19 -4.89 -4.08
CA LEU A 227 0.22 -5.93 -3.80
C LEU A 227 0.52 -6.59 -2.46
N LEU A 228 -0.42 -6.53 -1.52
CA LEU A 228 -0.36 -7.22 -0.23
C LEU A 228 -1.25 -8.45 -0.30
N ASP A 229 -0.68 -9.61 0.03
CA ASP A 229 -1.40 -10.89 0.06
C ASP A 229 -0.85 -11.81 1.16
N LEU A 230 -1.70 -12.69 1.71
CA LEU A 230 -1.40 -13.67 2.76
C LEU A 230 -0.74 -13.09 4.03
N LEU A 231 -1.00 -11.82 4.36
CA LEU A 231 -0.38 -11.14 5.50
C LEU A 231 -1.23 -11.27 6.77
N GLY A 232 -0.58 -11.60 7.89
CA GLY A 232 -1.20 -11.63 9.23
C GLY A 232 -0.78 -12.82 10.09
N SER A 233 -0.17 -13.82 9.47
CA SER A 233 0.53 -14.90 10.18
C SER A 233 1.79 -14.40 10.90
N LYS A 234 2.18 -15.12 11.95
CA LYS A 234 3.36 -14.80 12.77
C LYS A 234 4.67 -15.00 11.99
N THR A 235 5.61 -14.06 12.15
CA THR A 235 6.97 -14.12 11.55
C THR A 235 6.97 -14.29 10.03
N PRO A 236 6.37 -13.35 9.28
CA PRO A 236 6.27 -13.42 7.82
C PRO A 236 7.64 -13.35 7.14
N HIS A 237 7.71 -13.90 5.93
CA HIS A 237 8.89 -13.99 5.10
C HIS A 237 8.62 -13.42 3.70
N ILE A 238 9.03 -12.17 3.49
CA ILE A 238 8.79 -11.42 2.26
C ILE A 238 10.08 -11.38 1.44
N GLN A 239 10.17 -12.18 0.38
CA GLN A 239 11.30 -12.10 -0.57
C GLN A 239 11.11 -10.96 -1.59
N SER A 240 12.19 -10.56 -2.27
CA SER A 240 12.08 -9.58 -3.37
C SER A 240 11.84 -10.30 -4.69
N TYR A 241 10.75 -9.98 -5.38
CA TYR A 241 10.38 -10.65 -6.64
C TYR A 241 10.98 -10.02 -7.91
N TYR A 242 11.13 -8.70 -7.94
CA TYR A 242 11.52 -7.96 -9.13
C TYR A 242 12.77 -7.11 -8.90
N GLN A 243 13.66 -7.06 -9.91
CA GLN A 243 14.90 -6.28 -9.84
C GLN A 243 14.63 -4.78 -9.94
N THR A 244 13.67 -4.39 -10.78
CA THR A 244 13.30 -2.99 -11.09
C THR A 244 12.70 -2.26 -9.88
N THR A 245 11.99 -2.96 -9.00
CA THR A 245 11.37 -2.43 -7.78
C THR A 245 12.10 -2.82 -6.50
N HIS A 246 13.29 -3.43 -6.59
CA HIS A 246 14.03 -3.86 -5.40
C HIS A 246 14.36 -2.71 -4.44
N TRP A 247 14.52 -1.49 -4.96
CA TRP A 247 14.70 -0.28 -4.14
C TRP A 247 13.49 -0.05 -3.23
N ALA A 248 12.25 -0.13 -3.76
CA ALA A 248 11.03 0.04 -2.98
C ALA A 248 10.85 -1.08 -1.94
N TYR A 249 11.25 -2.31 -2.28
CA TYR A 249 11.35 -3.42 -1.32
C TYR A 249 12.37 -3.13 -0.20
N GLN A 250 13.56 -2.61 -0.52
CA GLN A 250 14.58 -2.24 0.47
C GLN A 250 14.12 -1.10 1.37
N ASP A 251 13.33 -0.17 0.84
CA ASP A 251 12.80 0.98 1.55
C ASP A 251 11.63 0.61 2.49
N LEU A 252 10.71 -0.27 2.06
CA LEU A 252 9.73 -0.92 2.93
C LEU A 252 10.41 -1.69 4.07
N ALA A 253 11.48 -2.42 3.77
CA ALA A 253 12.32 -3.11 4.77
C ALA A 253 13.07 -2.13 5.70
N ALA A 254 13.45 -0.97 5.20
CA ALA A 254 14.07 0.08 6.01
C ALA A 254 13.06 0.69 6.99
N ALA A 255 11.81 0.94 6.56
CA ALA A 255 10.73 1.39 7.42
C ALA A 255 10.45 0.39 8.56
N GLU A 256 10.30 -0.91 8.24
CA GLU A 256 10.16 -2.01 9.23
C GLU A 256 11.28 -1.99 10.27
N LYS A 257 12.53 -2.01 9.80
CA LYS A 257 13.70 -2.02 10.67
C LYS A 257 13.81 -0.77 11.53
N ARG A 258 13.47 0.41 11.00
CA ARG A 258 13.46 1.68 11.74
C ARG A 258 12.40 1.65 12.84
N LEU A 259 11.14 1.35 12.49
CA LEU A 259 10.05 1.20 13.45
C LEU A 259 10.41 0.20 14.56
N ARG A 260 11.02 -0.95 14.21
CA ARG A 260 11.49 -1.94 15.21
C ARG A 260 12.55 -1.35 16.13
N SER A 261 13.54 -0.64 15.59
CA SER A 261 14.60 0.00 16.38
C SER A 261 14.11 1.12 17.30
N LEU A 262 13.01 1.79 16.92
CA LEU A 262 12.32 2.82 17.70
C LEU A 262 11.33 2.25 18.74
N GLY A 263 11.29 0.92 18.90
CA GLY A 263 10.36 0.24 19.80
C GLY A 263 8.88 0.33 19.37
N GLN A 264 8.62 0.69 18.11
CA GLN A 264 7.28 0.89 17.56
C GLN A 264 6.66 -0.38 16.99
N LEU A 265 7.31 -1.56 17.07
CA LEU A 265 6.76 -2.83 16.62
C LEU A 265 6.47 -3.77 17.81
N LYS A 266 5.27 -4.35 17.87
CA LYS A 266 4.79 -5.29 18.90
C LYS A 266 5.24 -6.73 18.65
N SER A 267 5.38 -7.11 17.39
CA SER A 267 5.76 -8.45 16.93
C SER A 267 7.12 -8.87 17.47
N THR A 268 7.20 -10.06 18.05
CA THR A 268 8.42 -10.58 18.70
C THR A 268 9.35 -11.32 17.73
N SER A 269 9.45 -10.85 16.48
CA SER A 269 10.32 -11.45 15.48
C SER A 269 11.80 -11.24 15.82
N LYS A 270 12.58 -12.33 15.79
CA LYS A 270 14.05 -12.29 15.95
C LYS A 270 14.78 -12.05 14.62
N GLU A 271 14.11 -12.31 13.52
CA GLU A 271 14.60 -12.16 12.15
C GLU A 271 13.80 -11.03 11.48
N SER A 272 14.42 -10.29 10.55
CA SER A 272 13.66 -9.31 9.76
C SER A 272 12.74 -10.05 8.81
N TRP A 273 11.55 -9.49 8.59
CA TRP A 273 10.57 -10.01 7.62
C TRP A 273 11.10 -9.96 6.18
N PHE A 274 12.14 -9.16 5.94
CA PHE A 274 12.70 -8.85 4.62
C PHE A 274 14.12 -9.43 4.47
N PRO A 275 14.28 -10.75 4.27
CA PRO A 275 15.58 -11.43 4.12
C PRO A 275 16.48 -10.80 3.05
N ASP A 276 15.89 -10.29 1.97
CA ASP A 276 16.62 -9.78 0.80
C ASP A 276 17.06 -8.31 0.94
N SER A 277 16.78 -7.64 2.06
CA SER A 277 17.01 -6.18 2.26
C SER A 277 18.47 -5.70 2.20
N LYS A 278 19.40 -6.60 1.88
CA LYS A 278 20.84 -6.34 1.73
C LYS A 278 21.42 -6.82 0.39
N LYS A 279 20.60 -7.40 -0.49
CA LYS A 279 21.03 -7.80 -1.85
C LYS A 279 21.21 -6.56 -2.71
N ASP A 280 22.01 -6.63 -3.77
CA ASP A 280 21.88 -5.70 -4.88
C ASP A 280 20.66 -6.09 -5.74
N SER A 281 20.05 -5.15 -6.45
CA SER A 281 19.00 -5.42 -7.44
C SER A 281 19.37 -6.51 -8.46
N HIS A 282 20.64 -6.60 -8.87
CA HIS A 282 21.13 -7.62 -9.80
C HIS A 282 21.26 -9.01 -9.16
N ASP A 283 21.38 -9.09 -7.82
CA ASP A 283 21.42 -10.33 -7.04
C ASP A 283 20.01 -10.82 -6.63
N VAL A 284 18.96 -10.07 -6.97
CA VAL A 284 17.58 -10.49 -6.78
C VAL A 284 17.23 -11.59 -7.78
N ILE A 285 17.12 -12.80 -7.24
CA ILE A 285 16.67 -14.02 -7.93
C ILE A 285 15.55 -14.60 -7.06
N PRO A 286 14.26 -14.40 -7.40
CA PRO A 286 13.16 -14.96 -6.65
C PRO A 286 13.18 -16.49 -6.70
N LEU A 287 12.84 -17.12 -5.58
CA LEU A 287 12.67 -18.57 -5.49
C LEU A 287 11.18 -18.87 -5.37
N GLY A 288 10.62 -19.49 -6.40
CA GLY A 288 9.18 -19.67 -6.55
C GLY A 288 8.56 -18.50 -7.31
N GLY A 289 7.98 -18.77 -8.48
CA GLY A 289 7.11 -17.82 -9.17
C GLY A 289 5.69 -17.98 -8.62
N ILE A 290 5.11 -16.89 -8.14
CA ILE A 290 3.75 -16.85 -7.60
C ILE A 290 2.83 -16.24 -8.66
N SER A 291 1.65 -16.84 -8.84
CA SER A 291 0.60 -16.29 -9.68
C SER A 291 -0.43 -15.64 -8.78
N ASP A 292 -0.72 -14.37 -9.04
CA ASP A 292 -1.53 -13.48 -8.20
C ASP A 292 -1.90 -12.23 -9.05
N ASP A 293 -2.79 -11.39 -8.56
CA ASP A 293 -3.46 -10.25 -9.21
C ASP A 293 -2.54 -9.20 -9.84
N HIS A 294 -1.25 -9.19 -9.50
CA HIS A 294 -0.26 -8.33 -10.16
C HIS A 294 0.06 -8.78 -11.60
N LEU A 295 -0.12 -10.05 -11.96
CA LEU A 295 0.32 -10.60 -13.25
C LEU A 295 -0.29 -9.88 -14.48
N PRO A 296 -1.59 -9.55 -14.52
CA PRO A 296 -2.18 -8.82 -15.65
C PRO A 296 -1.65 -7.38 -15.80
N PHE A 297 -1.18 -6.76 -14.72
CA PHE A 297 -0.58 -5.43 -14.71
C PHE A 297 0.90 -5.51 -15.13
N LEU A 298 1.66 -6.44 -14.56
CA LEU A 298 3.06 -6.74 -14.92
C LEU A 298 3.20 -7.05 -16.43
N ALA A 299 2.30 -7.88 -16.96
CA ALA A 299 2.28 -8.25 -18.38
C ALA A 299 2.03 -7.05 -19.34
N ARG A 300 1.64 -5.89 -18.80
CA ARG A 300 1.42 -4.64 -19.52
C ARG A 300 2.43 -3.54 -19.16
N GLY A 301 3.48 -3.87 -18.40
CA GLY A 301 4.60 -2.99 -18.08
C GLY A 301 4.41 -2.11 -16.84
N VAL A 302 3.51 -2.48 -15.92
CA VAL A 302 3.40 -1.84 -14.60
C VAL A 302 4.49 -2.39 -13.68
N GLU A 303 5.16 -1.51 -12.94
CA GLU A 303 6.16 -1.88 -11.94
C GLU A 303 5.48 -2.43 -10.67
N ILE A 304 5.91 -3.61 -10.21
CA ILE A 304 5.26 -4.37 -9.13
C ILE A 304 6.16 -4.47 -7.89
N LEU A 305 5.62 -4.17 -6.71
CA LEU A 305 6.16 -4.61 -5.42
C LEU A 305 5.20 -5.64 -4.81
N HIS A 306 5.54 -6.92 -4.92
CA HIS A 306 4.71 -8.01 -4.40
C HIS A 306 5.10 -8.35 -2.95
N VAL A 307 4.19 -8.07 -2.02
CA VAL A 307 4.36 -8.23 -0.57
C VAL A 307 3.48 -9.39 -0.11
N ILE A 308 3.98 -10.61 -0.33
CA ILE A 308 3.31 -11.86 0.03
C ILE A 308 4.17 -12.71 0.98
N ASP A 309 3.54 -13.29 2.02
CA ASP A 309 4.22 -14.17 2.97
C ASP A 309 4.50 -15.55 2.35
N PHE A 310 5.72 -15.75 1.84
CA PHE A 310 6.13 -17.02 1.26
C PHE A 310 7.59 -17.32 1.55
N ALA A 311 7.84 -18.40 2.29
CA ALA A 311 9.18 -18.89 2.57
C ALA A 311 9.57 -20.02 1.59
N PRO A 312 10.60 -19.85 0.72
CA PRO A 312 10.92 -20.81 -0.37
C PRO A 312 11.12 -22.28 -0.01
N PHE A 313 11.36 -22.61 1.26
CA PHE A 313 11.51 -23.99 1.76
C PHE A 313 10.40 -24.46 2.71
N LYS A 314 9.41 -23.61 3.01
CA LYS A 314 8.27 -23.92 3.88
C LYS A 314 6.92 -23.75 3.17
N GLY A 315 6.84 -22.89 2.16
CA GLY A 315 5.60 -22.51 1.47
C GLY A 315 4.98 -21.24 2.07
N PHE A 316 3.69 -21.07 1.78
CA PHE A 316 2.77 -20.10 2.39
C PHE A 316 2.51 -20.44 3.88
N PRO A 317 1.83 -19.56 4.64
CA PRO A 317 1.45 -19.85 6.01
C PRO A 317 0.61 -21.14 6.14
N PRO A 318 0.75 -21.94 7.20
CA PRO A 318 0.10 -23.25 7.31
C PRO A 318 -1.44 -23.25 7.28
N VAL A 319 -2.06 -22.09 7.53
CA VAL A 319 -3.52 -21.90 7.51
C VAL A 319 -4.09 -21.67 6.11
N TRP A 320 -3.26 -21.28 5.13
CA TRP A 320 -3.69 -20.90 3.79
C TRP A 320 -4.59 -21.96 3.12
N HIS A 321 -5.72 -21.51 2.57
CA HIS A 321 -6.80 -22.35 1.99
C HIS A 321 -7.40 -23.41 2.95
N THR A 322 -7.26 -23.25 4.27
CA THR A 322 -7.91 -24.10 5.28
C THR A 322 -8.97 -23.33 6.07
N LEU A 323 -9.86 -24.04 6.78
CA LEU A 323 -10.82 -23.38 7.68
C LEU A 323 -10.16 -22.74 8.92
N ASP A 324 -8.88 -23.04 9.19
CA ASP A 324 -8.09 -22.39 10.24
C ASP A 324 -7.54 -21.02 9.79
N ASP A 325 -7.81 -20.59 8.55
CA ASP A 325 -7.62 -19.19 8.12
C ASP A 325 -8.80 -18.31 8.59
N ASP A 326 -8.88 -18.20 9.91
CA ASP A 326 -9.88 -17.46 10.66
C ASP A 326 -9.26 -16.33 11.49
N ALA A 327 -10.11 -15.58 12.18
CA ALA A 327 -9.71 -14.43 12.98
C ALA A 327 -8.83 -14.79 14.20
N GLU A 328 -8.96 -16.00 14.75
CA GLU A 328 -8.27 -16.44 15.97
C GLU A 328 -6.81 -16.87 15.68
N HIS A 329 -6.50 -17.20 14.42
CA HIS A 329 -5.16 -17.58 13.98
C HIS A 329 -4.30 -16.38 13.50
N LEU A 330 -4.86 -15.17 13.42
CA LEU A 330 -4.10 -13.94 13.16
C LEU A 330 -3.14 -13.61 14.32
N ASP A 331 -1.86 -13.39 14.03
CA ASP A 331 -0.94 -12.78 14.99
C ASP A 331 -1.18 -11.27 15.00
N MET A 332 -2.13 -10.82 15.82
CA MET A 332 -2.56 -9.41 15.85
C MET A 332 -1.43 -8.40 16.08
N ALA A 333 -0.36 -8.81 16.78
CA ALA A 333 0.85 -8.00 16.92
C ALA A 333 1.58 -7.79 15.57
N THR A 334 1.58 -8.80 14.70
CA THR A 334 2.10 -8.71 13.32
C THR A 334 1.14 -7.94 12.40
N VAL A 335 -0.19 -8.10 12.52
CA VAL A 335 -1.18 -7.34 11.73
C VAL A 335 -1.12 -5.83 12.05
N GLU A 336 -1.09 -5.45 13.33
CA GLU A 336 -0.92 -4.04 13.75
C GLU A 336 0.41 -3.44 13.26
N ASP A 337 1.48 -4.23 13.30
CA ASP A 337 2.80 -3.80 12.87
C ASP A 337 2.87 -3.63 11.34
N TRP A 338 2.21 -4.49 10.56
CA TRP A 338 2.02 -4.29 9.11
C TRP A 338 1.27 -2.99 8.82
N GLY A 339 0.19 -2.71 9.56
CA GLY A 339 -0.52 -1.43 9.48
C GLY A 339 0.41 -0.23 9.64
N LEU A 340 1.35 -0.30 10.59
CA LEU A 340 2.33 0.76 10.84
C LEU A 340 3.41 0.85 9.75
N VAL A 341 3.93 -0.29 9.27
CA VAL A 341 4.95 -0.36 8.21
C VAL A 341 4.41 0.17 6.88
N VAL A 342 3.18 -0.20 6.51
CA VAL A 342 2.53 0.26 5.27
C VAL A 342 2.12 1.73 5.38
N SER A 343 1.65 2.18 6.54
CA SER A 343 1.41 3.61 6.80
C SER A 343 2.70 4.43 6.64
N ALA A 344 3.82 3.94 7.18
CA ALA A 344 5.11 4.60 7.04
C ALA A 344 5.56 4.65 5.57
N PHE A 345 5.55 3.51 4.85
CA PHE A 345 5.94 3.47 3.44
C PHE A 345 5.09 4.39 2.55
N ALA A 346 3.76 4.40 2.74
CA ALA A 346 2.87 5.30 1.99
C ALA A 346 3.10 6.78 2.34
N ALA A 347 3.38 7.10 3.61
CA ALA A 347 3.70 8.46 4.02
C ALA A 347 5.10 8.93 3.56
N GLU A 348 6.05 8.01 3.42
CA GLU A 348 7.37 8.27 2.84
C GLU A 348 7.28 8.49 1.33
N TRP A 349 6.50 7.66 0.60
CA TRP A 349 6.21 7.89 -0.83
C TRP A 349 5.56 9.25 -1.08
N MET A 350 4.56 9.60 -0.28
CA MET A 350 3.83 10.86 -0.41
C MET A 350 4.58 12.06 0.20
N GLU A 351 5.83 11.87 0.66
CA GLU A 351 6.72 12.86 1.30
C GLU A 351 5.98 13.71 2.35
N LEU A 352 5.42 13.06 3.37
CA LEU A 352 4.57 13.68 4.40
C LEU A 352 5.33 14.16 5.65
N GLU A 353 6.66 14.30 5.55
CA GLU A 353 7.50 14.79 6.64
C GLU A 353 7.08 16.21 7.07
N GLY A 354 6.94 16.43 8.37
CA GLY A 354 6.43 17.69 8.93
C GLY A 354 4.90 17.88 8.86
N TYR A 355 4.17 17.06 8.10
CA TYR A 355 2.70 17.10 8.01
C TYR A 355 2.02 16.03 8.91
N LEU A 356 2.75 15.00 9.35
CA LEU A 356 2.26 13.99 10.30
C LEU A 356 2.19 14.51 11.75
N LYS A 357 1.08 15.17 12.07
CA LYS A 357 0.83 15.74 13.41
C LYS A 357 0.48 14.68 14.46
N PHE A 358 1.33 14.61 15.50
CA PHE A 358 1.04 13.85 16.72
C PHE A 358 -0.15 14.44 17.49
N ASP A 359 -1.31 13.77 17.48
CA ASP A 359 -2.45 14.18 18.30
C ASP A 359 -2.32 13.65 19.74
N LYS A 360 -1.78 14.50 20.62
CA LYS A 360 -1.59 14.19 22.04
C LYS A 360 -2.90 13.87 22.77
N HIS A 361 -4.06 14.34 22.29
CA HIS A 361 -5.34 14.02 22.92
C HIS A 361 -5.77 12.57 22.67
N THR A 362 -5.46 12.02 21.50
CA THR A 362 -5.76 10.62 21.18
C THR A 362 -4.91 9.67 22.02
N GLN A 363 -3.62 9.99 22.21
CA GLN A 363 -2.75 9.21 23.10
C GLN A 363 -3.20 9.29 24.56
N SER A 364 -3.47 10.50 25.10
CA SER A 364 -3.91 10.67 26.49
C SER A 364 -5.15 9.85 26.83
N ARG A 365 -6.13 9.78 25.91
CA ARG A 365 -7.35 8.97 26.09
C ARG A 365 -7.06 7.47 26.04
N ARG A 366 -6.21 7.03 25.12
CA ARG A 366 -5.86 5.61 24.96
C ARG A 366 -4.98 5.11 26.12
N ASP A 367 -4.09 5.95 26.64
CA ASP A 367 -3.33 5.67 27.86
C ASP A 367 -4.25 5.56 29.10
N GLU A 368 -5.24 6.46 29.23
CA GLU A 368 -6.28 6.38 30.28
C GLU A 368 -7.15 5.11 30.17
N GLU A 369 -7.53 4.69 28.96
CA GLU A 369 -8.30 3.47 28.72
C GLU A 369 -7.48 2.20 29.04
N LEU A 370 -6.20 2.16 28.65
CA LEU A 370 -5.27 1.06 28.99
C LEU A 370 -4.99 0.98 30.50
N GLU A 371 -4.85 2.11 31.21
CA GLU A 371 -4.74 2.12 32.68
C GLU A 371 -6.02 1.60 33.36
N MET A 372 -7.20 1.96 32.84
CA MET A 372 -8.47 1.43 33.35
C MET A 372 -8.60 -0.08 33.13
N GLU A 373 -8.23 -0.57 31.96
CA GLU A 373 -8.32 -2.00 31.62
C GLU A 373 -7.33 -2.85 32.45
N ALA A 374 -6.09 -2.37 32.62
CA ALA A 374 -5.12 -2.99 33.53
C ALA A 374 -5.59 -2.97 34.99
N SER A 375 -6.25 -1.90 35.44
CA SER A 375 -6.86 -1.82 36.79
C SER A 375 -8.02 -2.81 36.96
N TYR A 376 -8.82 -3.01 35.91
CA TYR A 376 -9.94 -3.95 35.91
C TYR A 376 -9.47 -5.41 35.92
N LEU A 377 -8.42 -5.74 35.16
CA LEU A 377 -7.81 -7.07 35.13
C LEU A 377 -7.16 -7.43 36.48
N ASN A 378 -6.41 -6.50 37.11
CA ASN A 378 -5.82 -6.73 38.43
C ASN A 378 -6.88 -6.96 39.53
N LYS A 379 -8.07 -6.34 39.43
CA LYS A 379 -9.19 -6.60 40.36
C LYS A 379 -9.87 -7.96 40.18
N LYS A 380 -9.70 -8.61 39.02
CA LYS A 380 -10.20 -9.98 38.78
C LYS A 380 -9.24 -11.06 39.26
N SER A 381 -7.97 -10.75 39.53
CA SER A 381 -6.98 -11.69 40.09
C SER A 381 -6.93 -11.73 41.62
N GLU A 382 -7.69 -10.87 42.30
CA GLU A 382 -7.78 -10.81 43.78
C GLU A 382 -9.11 -11.38 44.34
N LEU A 383 -9.88 -12.11 43.52
CA LEU A 383 -11.11 -12.83 43.87
C LEU A 383 -11.02 -14.32 43.48
#